data_AF-A0A7K6VU12-F1
#
_entry.id   AF-A0A7K6VU12-F1
#
_cell.length_a   1.000
_cell.length_b   1.000
_cell.length_c   1.000
_cell.angle_alpha   90.00
_cell.angle_beta   90.00
_cell.angle_gamma   90.00
#
_symmetry.space_group_name_H-M   'P 1'
#
loop_
_entity.id
_entity.type
_entity.pdbx_description
1 polymer ?
#
loop_
_entity_poly.entity_id
_entity_poly.type
_entity_poly.pdbx_seq_one_letter_code
_entity_poly.pdbx_strand_id
1 'polypeptide(L)' 'EPHGSDPALYSALCPHLRPRARDLRELLLDVGFLGRWWLLEEALRDCDVNEEEFRHLPEPLRRLDPRDLRSER' A
#
# COMPACT_ATOMS: atom_id res chain seq x y z
N GLU A 1 14.89 -4.50 1.87
CA GLU A 1 16.35 -4.61 1.64
C GLU A 1 16.71 -3.88 0.34
N PRO A 2 17.68 -2.95 0.36
CA PRO A 2 18.10 -2.20 -0.83
C PRO A 2 19.00 -3.01 -1.79
N HIS A 3 19.45 -4.19 -1.36
CA HIS A 3 20.29 -5.10 -2.13
C HIS A 3 19.63 -6.48 -2.22
N GLY A 4 19.99 -7.26 -3.24
CA GLY A 4 19.54 -8.65 -3.40
C GLY A 4 20.16 -9.59 -2.36
N SER A 5 19.75 -10.86 -2.40
CA SER A 5 20.05 -11.85 -1.36
C SER A 5 21.52 -12.27 -1.22
N ASP A 6 22.35 -12.04 -2.24
CA ASP A 6 23.80 -12.32 -2.22
C ASP A 6 24.60 -11.15 -2.81
N PRO A 7 24.85 -10.09 -2.03
CA PRO A 7 25.53 -8.91 -2.54
C PRO A 7 27.06 -9.06 -2.44
N ALA A 8 27.75 -8.89 -3.57
CA ALA A 8 29.22 -8.86 -3.63
C ALA A 8 29.82 -7.47 -3.33
N LEU A 9 28.99 -6.43 -3.21
CA LEU A 9 29.45 -5.05 -2.98
C LEU A 9 29.73 -4.80 -1.49
N TYR A 10 30.88 -4.22 -1.18
CA TYR A 10 31.25 -3.87 0.19
C TYR A 10 30.23 -2.95 0.88
N SER A 11 29.61 -2.02 0.13
CA SER A 11 28.59 -1.11 0.65
C SER A 11 27.37 -1.83 1.24
N ALA A 12 27.01 -3.00 0.69
CA ALA A 12 25.92 -3.83 1.18
C ALA A 12 26.31 -4.68 2.40
N LEU A 13 27.60 -5.02 2.51
CA LEU A 13 28.12 -5.92 3.54
C LEU A 13 28.57 -5.17 4.80
N CYS A 14 28.98 -3.91 4.67
CA CYS A 14 29.53 -3.11 5.76
C CYS A 14 28.51 -2.91 6.91
N PRO A 15 28.79 -3.38 8.14
CA PRO A 15 27.86 -3.24 9.28
C PRO A 15 27.55 -1.80 9.64
N HIS A 16 28.49 -0.88 9.40
CA HIS A 16 28.34 0.55 9.70
C HIS A 16 27.41 1.29 8.73
N LEU A 17 27.12 0.69 7.58
CA LEU A 17 26.20 1.23 6.57
C LEU A 17 24.78 0.65 6.70
N ARG A 18 24.56 -0.31 7.61
CA ARG A 18 23.25 -0.93 7.79
C ARG A 18 22.25 0.05 8.42
N PRO A 19 20.95 -0.07 8.08
CA PRO A 19 19.90 0.71 8.73
C PRO A 19 19.96 0.55 10.24
N ARG A 20 19.73 1.65 10.98
CA ARG A 20 19.72 1.57 12.44
C ARG A 20 18.38 1.02 12.90
N ALA A 21 18.35 0.39 14.07
CA ALA A 21 17.12 -0.17 14.63
C ALA A 21 15.97 0.86 14.76
N ARG A 22 16.31 2.14 14.98
CA ARG A 22 15.34 3.23 15.04
C ARG A 22 14.68 3.54 13.69
N ASP A 23 15.35 3.23 12.58
CA ASP A 23 14.87 3.48 11.21
C ASP A 23 13.99 2.31 10.71
N LEU A 24 13.92 1.19 11.47
CA LEU A 24 13.16 -0.01 11.08
C LEU A 24 11.66 0.24 10.92
N ARG A 25 11.10 1.23 11.63
CA ARG A 25 9.68 1.60 11.46
C ARG A 25 9.39 2.14 10.06
N GLU A 26 10.34 2.84 9.46
CA GLU A 26 10.21 3.40 8.10
C GLU A 26 10.39 2.33 7.02
N LEU A 27 10.97 1.18 7.38
CA LEU A 27 11.19 0.04 6.49
C LEU A 27 10.07 -1.00 6.53
N LEU A 28 9.13 -0.88 7.49
CA LEU A 28 8.03 -1.81 7.61
C LEU A 28 6.99 -1.51 6.52
N LEU A 29 6.79 -2.49 5.62
CA LEU A 29 5.85 -2.35 4.51
C LEU A 29 4.40 -2.64 4.91
N ASP A 30 4.18 -3.66 5.76
CA ASP A 30 2.84 -4.09 6.18
C ASP A 30 2.89 -4.92 7.48
N VAL A 31 1.75 -5.05 8.15
CA VAL A 31 1.51 -5.88 9.34
C VAL A 31 0.54 -7.01 8.99
N GLY A 32 1.02 -8.25 9.15
CA GLY A 32 0.24 -9.46 8.96
C GLY A 32 -0.26 -10.03 10.30
N PHE A 33 -1.57 -10.13 10.50
CA PHE A 33 -2.16 -10.77 11.67
C PHE A 33 -3.43 -11.55 11.31
N LEU A 34 -3.63 -12.72 11.92
CA LEU A 34 -4.78 -13.60 11.68
C LEU A 34 -5.00 -13.95 10.19
N GLY A 35 -3.91 -14.16 9.45
CA GLY A 35 -3.97 -14.51 8.03
C GLY A 35 -4.32 -13.35 7.10
N ARG A 36 -4.30 -12.10 7.60
CA ARG A 36 -4.60 -10.89 6.83
C ARG A 36 -3.43 -9.92 6.87
N TRP A 37 -3.18 -9.26 5.75
CA TRP A 37 -2.20 -8.17 5.59
C TRP A 37 -2.99 -6.85 5.58
N TRP A 38 -2.82 -6.02 6.61
CA TRP A 38 -3.75 -4.92 6.86
C TRP A 38 -3.63 -3.78 5.85
N LEU A 39 -2.41 -3.36 5.51
CA LEU A 39 -2.21 -2.28 4.53
C LEU A 39 -2.50 -2.75 3.12
N LEU A 40 -2.12 -3.99 2.77
CA LEU A 40 -2.43 -4.56 1.46
C LEU A 40 -3.94 -4.69 1.25
N GLU A 41 -4.68 -5.13 2.27
CA GLU A 41 -6.14 -5.25 2.18
C GLU A 41 -6.82 -3.89 1.98
N GLU A 42 -6.37 -2.86 2.71
CA GLU A 42 -6.88 -1.49 2.52
C GLU A 42 -6.52 -0.95 1.13
N ALA A 43 -5.29 -1.17 0.67
CA ALA A 43 -4.83 -0.72 -0.65
C ALA A 43 -5.58 -1.41 -1.82
N LEU A 44 -6.06 -2.63 -1.61
CA LEU A 44 -6.81 -3.41 -2.61
C LEU A 44 -8.33 -3.23 -2.51
N ARG A 45 -8.82 -2.42 -1.57
CA ARG A 45 -10.26 -2.28 -1.31
C ARG A 45 -11.05 -1.75 -2.50
N ASP A 46 -10.55 -0.71 -3.16
CA ASP A 46 -11.21 -0.02 -4.28
C ASP A 46 -10.28 0.06 -5.51
N CYS A 47 -9.44 -0.97 -5.72
CA CYS A 47 -8.37 -0.94 -6.72
C CYS A 47 -8.83 -0.90 -8.19
N ASP A 48 -10.10 -1.17 -8.45
CA ASP A 48 -10.75 -1.06 -9.75
C ASP A 48 -11.39 0.32 -10.01
N VAL A 49 -11.49 1.18 -8.98
CA VAL A 49 -12.03 2.54 -9.09
C VAL A 49 -10.93 3.53 -9.46
N ASN A 50 -11.11 4.23 -10.58
CA ASN A 50 -10.20 5.29 -11.01
C ASN A 50 -10.82 6.69 -10.84
N GLU A 51 -10.59 7.35 -9.70
CA GLU A 51 -11.17 8.68 -9.43
C GLU A 51 -10.76 9.77 -10.45
N GLU A 52 -9.59 9.63 -11.08
CA GLU A 52 -9.12 10.61 -12.08
C GLU A 52 -10.05 10.68 -13.30
N GLU A 53 -10.58 9.54 -13.74
CA GLU A 53 -11.50 9.47 -14.87
C GLU A 53 -12.74 10.36 -14.65
N PHE A 54 -13.23 10.44 -13.41
CA PHE A 54 -14.48 11.12 -13.06
C PHE A 54 -14.30 12.56 -12.56
N ARG A 55 -13.08 13.10 -12.49
CA ARG A 55 -12.83 14.45 -11.93
C ARG A 55 -13.61 15.57 -12.63
N HIS A 56 -13.92 15.39 -13.91
CA HIS A 56 -14.65 16.37 -14.74
C HIS A 56 -16.16 16.41 -14.47
N LEU A 57 -16.71 15.44 -13.73
CA LEU A 57 -18.13 15.37 -13.42
C LEU A 57 -18.52 16.34 -12.28
N PRO A 58 -19.77 16.86 -12.30
CA PRO A 58 -20.29 17.65 -11.19
C PRO A 58 -20.32 16.83 -9.90
N GLU A 59 -20.19 17.52 -8.77
CA GLU A 59 -20.04 16.93 -7.44
C GLU A 59 -21.11 15.87 -7.07
N PRO A 60 -22.41 16.04 -7.40
CA PRO A 60 -23.41 15.01 -7.16
C PRO A 60 -23.16 13.67 -7.88
N LEU A 61 -22.48 13.68 -9.04
CA LEU A 61 -22.20 12.47 -9.83
C LEU A 61 -20.89 11.79 -9.46
N ARG A 62 -20.09 12.39 -8.57
CA ARG A 62 -18.82 11.81 -8.09
C ARG A 62 -18.97 11.08 -6.76
N ARG A 63 -20.14 11.16 -6.11
CA ARG A 63 -20.41 10.47 -4.85
C ARG A 63 -20.91 9.06 -5.14
N LEU A 64 -20.40 8.09 -4.38
CA LEU A 64 -20.92 6.72 -4.34
C LEU A 64 -21.70 6.54 -3.04
N ASP A 65 -22.99 6.20 -3.12
CA ASP A 65 -23.77 5.74 -1.96
C ASP A 65 -23.84 4.20 -2.00
N PRO A 66 -23.56 3.50 -0.89
CA PRO A 66 -23.70 2.04 -0.84
C PRO A 66 -25.07 1.50 -1.25
N ARG A 67 -26.12 2.33 -1.15
CA ARG A 67 -27.47 1.97 -1.62
C ARG A 67 -27.56 1.90 -3.14
N ASP A 68 -26.78 2.70 -3.86
CA ASP A 68 -26.75 2.71 -5.32
C ASP A 68 -25.97 1.50 -5.89
N LEU A 69 -25.17 0.84 -5.05
CA LEU A 69 -24.42 -0.37 -5.40
C LEU A 69 -25.23 -1.66 -5.25
N ARG A 70 -26.38 -1.60 -4.56
CA ARG A 70 -27.27 -2.76 -4.37
C ARG A 70 -28.32 -2.80 -5.46
N SER A 71 -28.37 -3.93 -6.17
CA SER A 71 -29.31 -4.10 -7.30
C SER A 71 -30.72 -4.48 -6.85
N GLU A 72 -30.84 -5.09 -5.68
CA GLU A 72 -32.12 -5.31 -5.02
C GLU A 72 -32.71 -3.96 -4.57
N ARG A 73 -33.87 -3.62 -5.13
CA ARG A 73 -34.68 -2.48 -4.69
C ARG A 73 -35.56 -2.86 -3.51
#